data_AF-W1WHW8-F1
#
_entry.id   AF-W1WHW8-F1
#
_cell.length_a   1.000
_cell.length_b   1.000
_cell.length_c   1.000
_cell.angle_alpha   90.00
_cell.angle_beta   90.00
_cell.angle_gamma   90.00
#
_symmetry.space_group_name_H-M   'P 1'
#
loop_
_entity.id
_entity.type
_entity.pdbx_description
1 polymer ?
#
loop_
_entity_poly.entity_id
_entity_poly.type
_entity_poly.pdbx_seq_one_letter_code
_entity_poly.pdbx_strand_id
1 'polypeptide(L)'
;MTQVTQKQNETVQSQGIMALQCGYYSKKENADISIPTISSYCQPFVVEENGNYRVIAGLYDDELGMKKLDELKGKGIDVAKVSIQIPTDTLEGKKIFQIVEGFLQITSKFEESDVKSVKTADFKTWVDGIINDGNSIQSEKLKNIQSYVQSLPDEISKSNSADSVQSLYTLIKS
;
A
#
# COMPACT_ATOMS: atom_id res chain seq x y z
N MET A 1 -52.33 -0.86 2.06
CA MET A 1 -51.22 -1.24 1.18
C MET A 1 -50.45 0.02 0.86
N THR A 2 -49.30 0.23 1.49
CA THR A 2 -48.43 1.37 1.19
C THR A 2 -47.02 0.81 1.09
N GLN A 3 -46.48 0.90 -0.11
CA GLN A 3 -45.21 0.32 -0.53
C GLN A 3 -44.06 0.90 0.31
N VAL A 4 -43.27 0.02 0.91
CA VAL A 4 -41.97 0.38 1.47
C VAL A 4 -40.99 0.40 0.31
N THR A 5 -40.58 1.60 -0.11
CA THR A 5 -39.50 1.79 -1.08
C THR A 5 -38.22 1.22 -0.48
N GLN A 6 -37.75 0.10 -1.03
CA GLN A 6 -36.42 -0.42 -0.76
C GLN A 6 -35.40 0.61 -1.24
N LYS A 7 -34.60 1.17 -0.32
CA LYS A 7 -33.36 1.85 -0.68
C LYS A 7 -32.48 0.83 -1.38
N GLN A 8 -32.17 1.08 -2.64
CA GLN A 8 -31.11 0.38 -3.35
C GLN A 8 -29.82 0.56 -2.54
N ASN A 9 -29.25 -0.54 -2.06
CA ASN A 9 -27.86 -0.54 -1.62
C ASN A 9 -27.01 -0.31 -2.88
N GLU A 10 -26.55 0.92 -3.09
CA GLU A 10 -25.51 1.19 -4.06
C GLU A 10 -24.25 0.42 -3.61
N THR A 11 -23.89 -0.61 -4.36
CA THR A 11 -22.62 -1.29 -4.16
C THR A 11 -21.52 -0.32 -4.58
N VAL A 12 -20.88 0.33 -3.61
CA VAL A 12 -19.68 1.14 -3.85
C VAL A 12 -18.65 0.21 -4.51
N GLN A 13 -18.25 0.52 -5.74
CA GLN A 13 -17.15 -0.19 -6.39
C GLN A 13 -15.86 0.19 -5.66
N SER A 14 -15.14 -0.81 -5.16
CA SER A 14 -13.83 -0.63 -4.54
C SER A 14 -12.88 -1.72 -4.99
N GLN A 15 -11.59 -1.40 -5.02
CA GLN A 15 -10.54 -2.38 -5.27
C GLN A 15 -9.65 -2.51 -4.03
N GLY A 16 -9.26 -3.75 -3.76
CA GLY A 16 -8.53 -4.12 -2.55
C GLY A 16 -7.02 -4.10 -2.75
N ILE A 17 -6.31 -3.65 -1.72
CA ILE A 17 -4.88 -3.87 -1.51
C ILE A 17 -4.73 -4.65 -0.22
N MET A 18 -3.77 -5.57 -0.20
CA MET A 18 -3.47 -6.39 0.95
C MET A 18 -2.27 -5.84 1.71
N ALA A 19 -2.47 -5.45 2.96
CA ALA A 19 -1.39 -5.25 3.92
C ALA A 19 -1.23 -6.51 4.77
N LEU A 20 0.00 -6.99 4.92
CA LEU A 20 0.33 -8.08 5.82
C LEU A 20 0.82 -7.52 7.15
N GLN A 21 0.09 -7.76 8.23
CA GLN A 21 0.42 -7.26 9.55
C GLN A 21 1.01 -8.38 10.41
N CYS A 22 2.20 -8.15 10.97
CA CYS A 22 2.91 -9.10 11.83
C CYS A 22 2.91 -8.68 13.32
N GLY A 23 2.19 -7.62 13.68
CA GLY A 23 2.02 -7.23 15.07
C GLY A 23 1.24 -5.94 15.29
N TYR A 24 0.72 -5.78 16.50
CA TYR A 24 0.06 -4.57 16.97
C TYR A 24 0.39 -4.37 18.45
N TYR A 25 1.00 -3.23 18.77
CA TYR A 25 1.62 -2.99 20.07
C TYR A 25 1.21 -1.64 20.64
N SER A 26 1.04 -1.55 21.95
CA SER A 26 0.79 -0.26 22.62
C SER A 26 2.05 0.55 22.92
N LYS A 27 3.24 0.01 22.62
CA LYS A 27 4.55 0.65 22.84
C LYS A 27 5.42 0.47 21.60
N LYS A 28 6.08 1.55 21.16
CA LYS A 28 6.96 1.55 19.99
C LYS A 28 8.11 0.56 20.12
N GLU A 29 8.72 0.51 21.30
CA GLU A 29 9.83 -0.39 21.61
C GLU A 29 9.50 -1.87 21.31
N ASN A 30 8.28 -2.30 21.64
CA ASN A 30 7.84 -3.68 21.37
C ASN A 30 7.66 -3.94 19.87
N ALA A 31 7.15 -2.96 19.14
CA ALA A 31 7.04 -3.04 17.69
C ALA A 31 8.43 -3.14 17.05
N ASP A 32 9.35 -2.26 17.44
CA ASP A 32 10.72 -2.22 16.94
C ASP A 32 11.48 -3.53 17.21
N ILE A 33 11.31 -4.14 18.40
CA ILE A 33 11.95 -5.42 18.76
C ILE A 33 11.45 -6.58 17.86
N SER A 34 10.24 -6.49 17.31
CA SER A 34 9.70 -7.53 16.42
C SER A 34 10.20 -7.44 14.98
N ILE A 35 10.76 -6.29 14.56
CA ILE A 35 11.21 -6.07 13.18
C ILE A 35 12.28 -7.09 12.72
N PRO A 36 13.36 -7.36 13.49
CA PRO A 36 14.42 -8.25 13.04
C PRO A 36 13.97 -9.69 12.76
N THR A 37 12.89 -10.16 13.39
CA THR A 37 12.40 -11.54 13.20
C THR A 37 11.72 -11.75 11.84
N ILE A 38 11.26 -10.67 11.21
CA ILE A 38 10.56 -10.67 9.94
C ILE A 38 11.39 -10.08 8.79
N SER A 39 12.42 -9.27 9.08
CA SER A 39 13.31 -8.65 8.07
C SER A 39 14.09 -9.65 7.19
N SER A 40 14.20 -10.92 7.60
CA SER A 40 14.81 -11.96 6.76
C SER A 40 13.93 -12.38 5.57
N TYR A 41 12.64 -12.06 5.60
CA TYR A 41 11.65 -12.52 4.62
C TYR A 41 11.00 -11.38 3.83
N CYS A 42 11.06 -10.16 4.36
CA CYS A 42 10.40 -8.98 3.81
C CYS A 42 11.11 -7.70 4.27
N GLN A 43 10.57 -6.54 3.89
CA GLN A 43 11.06 -5.23 4.30
C GLN A 43 10.00 -4.56 5.18
N PRO A 44 9.91 -4.97 6.46
CA PRO A 44 8.85 -4.54 7.36
C PRO A 44 9.00 -3.07 7.77
N PHE A 45 7.90 -2.44 8.16
CA PHE A 45 7.87 -1.09 8.70
C PHE A 45 6.84 -0.94 9.82
N VAL A 46 6.98 0.12 10.63
CA VAL A 46 6.10 0.42 11.75
C VAL A 46 5.25 1.65 11.46
N VAL A 47 3.94 1.57 11.64
CA VAL A 47 3.01 2.70 11.52
C VAL A 47 2.35 2.97 12.86
N GLU A 48 2.33 4.24 13.28
CA GLU A 48 1.59 4.66 14.47
C GLU A 48 0.13 4.99 14.10
N GLU A 49 -0.83 4.40 14.80
CA GLU A 49 -2.25 4.60 14.64
C GLU A 49 -2.96 4.59 15.98
N ASN A 50 -3.65 5.68 16.31
CA ASN A 50 -4.42 5.83 17.55
C ASN A 50 -3.59 5.50 18.80
N GLY A 51 -2.34 5.99 18.85
CA GLY A 51 -1.40 5.76 19.95
C GLY A 51 -0.86 4.33 20.07
N ASN A 52 -1.09 3.48 19.07
CA ASN A 52 -0.57 2.13 18.98
C ASN A 52 0.30 1.97 17.73
N TYR A 53 1.12 0.94 17.68
CA TYR A 53 2.13 0.69 16.66
C TYR A 53 1.81 -0.61 15.92
N ARG A 54 1.48 -0.52 14.63
CA ARG A 54 1.31 -1.67 13.74
C ARG A 54 2.62 -2.01 13.07
N VAL A 55 2.95 -3.28 13.03
CA VAL A 55 4.09 -3.80 12.26
C VAL A 55 3.55 -4.40 10.98
N ILE A 56 3.91 -3.81 9.84
CA ILE A 56 3.47 -4.21 8.51
C ILE A 56 4.65 -4.84 7.79
N ALA A 57 4.50 -6.07 7.29
CA ALA A 57 5.51 -6.78 6.52
C ALA A 57 5.63 -6.30 5.08
N GLY A 58 4.54 -5.78 4.51
CA GLY A 58 4.51 -5.26 3.16
C GLY A 58 3.08 -4.95 2.67
N LEU A 59 3.01 -4.35 1.49
CA LEU A 59 1.78 -4.14 0.73
C LEU A 59 1.84 -4.95 -0.56
N TYR A 60 0.72 -5.56 -0.93
CA TYR A 60 0.62 -6.45 -2.06
C TYR A 60 -0.74 -6.34 -2.74
N ASP A 61 -0.81 -6.73 -4.01
CA ASP A 61 -2.08 -7.17 -4.59
C ASP A 61 -2.56 -8.47 -3.92
N ASP A 62 -3.78 -8.91 -4.25
CA ASP A 62 -4.37 -10.08 -3.61
C ASP A 62 -3.61 -11.39 -3.92
N GLU A 63 -3.06 -11.55 -5.12
CA GLU A 63 -2.38 -12.79 -5.54
C GLU A 63 -1.02 -12.93 -4.84
N LEU A 64 -0.16 -11.90 -4.95
CA LEU A 64 1.13 -11.87 -4.29
C LEU A 64 0.98 -11.84 -2.76
N GLY A 65 -0.03 -11.12 -2.26
CA GLY A 65 -0.32 -11.01 -0.84
C GLY A 65 -0.68 -12.35 -0.22
N MET A 66 -1.53 -13.15 -0.87
CA MET A 66 -1.86 -14.50 -0.39
C MET A 66 -0.66 -15.44 -0.42
N LYS A 67 0.15 -15.40 -1.49
CA LYS A 67 1.38 -16.20 -1.57
C LYS A 67 2.36 -15.85 -0.44
N LYS A 68 2.56 -14.56 -0.18
CA LYS A 68 3.45 -14.09 0.89
C LYS A 68 2.88 -14.40 2.28
N LEU A 69 1.56 -14.31 2.46
CA LEU A 69 0.88 -14.69 3.71
C LEU A 69 1.18 -16.16 4.06
N ASP A 70 1.02 -17.07 3.09
CA ASP A 70 1.26 -18.49 3.29
C ASP A 70 2.74 -18.80 3.52
N GLU A 71 3.65 -18.10 2.82
CA GLU A 71 5.09 -18.17 3.04
C GLU A 71 5.45 -17.83 4.49
N LEU A 72 5.01 -16.67 4.98
CA LEU A 72 5.30 -16.20 6.34
C LEU A 72 4.74 -17.14 7.40
N LYS A 73 3.50 -17.61 7.23
CA LYS A 73 2.90 -18.62 8.13
C LYS A 73 3.69 -19.92 8.13
N GLY A 74 4.14 -20.39 6.97
CA GLY A 74 5.00 -21.57 6.85
C GLY A 74 6.36 -21.43 7.54
N LYS A 75 6.82 -20.19 7.78
CA LYS A 75 8.02 -19.87 8.56
C LYS A 75 7.75 -19.68 10.06
N GLY A 76 6.50 -19.89 10.50
CA GLY A 76 6.10 -19.71 11.90
C GLY A 76 5.93 -18.25 12.31
N ILE A 77 5.83 -17.33 11.35
CA ILE A 77 5.55 -15.92 11.62
C ILE A 77 4.05 -15.75 11.78
N ASP A 78 3.64 -15.15 12.90
CA ASP A 78 2.25 -14.74 13.08
C ASP A 78 1.97 -13.52 12.17
N VAL A 79 1.05 -13.71 11.23
CA VAL A 79 0.72 -12.71 10.21
C VAL A 79 -0.78 -12.73 9.94
N ALA A 80 -1.36 -11.53 9.95
CA ALA A 80 -2.76 -11.27 9.65
C ALA A 80 -2.90 -10.47 8.36
N LYS A 81 -3.94 -10.80 7.59
CA LYS A 81 -4.36 -10.00 6.43
C LYS A 81 -5.13 -8.78 6.89
N VAL A 82 -4.75 -7.60 6.40
CA VAL A 82 -5.52 -6.35 6.54
C VAL A 82 -5.89 -5.87 5.13
N SER A 83 -7.18 -5.89 4.81
CA SER A 83 -7.69 -5.41 3.53
C SER A 83 -7.87 -3.90 3.56
N ILE A 84 -7.22 -3.21 2.64
CA ILE A 84 -7.38 -1.77 2.38
C ILE A 84 -8.27 -1.64 1.15
N GLN A 85 -9.43 -0.99 1.29
CA GLN A 85 -10.36 -0.76 0.19
C GLN A 85 -10.19 0.66 -0.33
N ILE A 86 -9.87 0.80 -1.60
CA ILE A 86 -9.88 2.09 -2.31
C ILE A 86 -11.18 2.17 -3.09
N PRO A 87 -12.09 3.11 -2.78
CA PRO A 87 -13.27 3.36 -3.61
C PRO A 87 -12.85 3.74 -5.03
N THR A 88 -13.45 3.11 -6.04
CA THR A 88 -13.18 3.31 -7.47
C THR A 88 -14.44 3.68 -8.25
N ASP A 89 -15.49 4.06 -7.54
CA ASP A 89 -16.72 4.64 -8.07
C ASP A 89 -16.48 6.02 -8.70
N THR A 90 -15.51 6.77 -8.18
CA THR A 90 -15.10 8.09 -8.71
C THR A 90 -13.88 7.99 -9.62
N LEU A 91 -13.74 8.97 -10.53
CA LEU A 91 -12.52 9.11 -11.33
C LEU A 91 -11.28 9.36 -10.45
N GLU A 92 -11.44 10.09 -9.33
CA GLU A 92 -10.37 10.26 -8.34
C GLU A 92 -9.89 8.91 -7.81
N GLY A 93 -10.83 8.10 -7.32
CA GLY A 93 -10.56 6.77 -6.76
C GLY A 93 -9.88 5.84 -7.76
N LYS A 94 -10.32 5.86 -9.02
CA LYS A 94 -9.68 5.10 -10.11
C LYS A 94 -8.23 5.53 -10.33
N LYS A 95 -7.95 6.84 -10.35
CA LYS A 95 -6.57 7.37 -10.51
C LYS A 95 -5.70 6.98 -9.32
N ILE A 96 -6.22 7.10 -8.09
CA ILE A 96 -5.51 6.68 -6.87
C ILE A 96 -5.17 5.19 -6.96
N PHE A 97 -6.15 4.33 -7.27
CA PHE A 97 -5.92 2.90 -7.38
C PHE A 97 -4.85 2.56 -8.43
N GLN A 98 -4.91 3.16 -9.62
CA GLN A 98 -3.90 2.95 -10.67
C GLN A 98 -2.50 3.33 -10.21
N ILE A 99 -2.33 4.49 -9.55
CA ILE A 99 -1.03 4.93 -9.04
C ILE A 99 -0.50 3.93 -8.00
N VAL A 100 -1.37 3.46 -7.10
CA VAL A 100 -0.99 2.49 -6.08
C VAL A 100 -0.61 1.14 -6.72
N GLU A 101 -1.39 0.64 -7.66
CA GLU A 101 -1.09 -0.59 -8.40
C GLU A 101 0.26 -0.50 -9.11
N GLY A 102 0.55 0.61 -9.79
CA GLY A 102 1.85 0.86 -10.42
C GLY A 102 3.01 0.86 -9.41
N PHE A 103 2.80 1.40 -8.22
CA PHE A 103 3.80 1.35 -7.15
C PHE A 103 4.00 -0.07 -6.59
N LEU A 104 2.93 -0.86 -6.46
CA LEU A 104 3.01 -2.26 -6.05
C LEU A 104 3.78 -3.08 -7.09
N GLN A 105 3.63 -2.79 -8.39
CA GLN A 105 4.44 -3.41 -9.45
C GLN A 105 5.94 -3.06 -9.36
N ILE A 106 6.30 -1.88 -8.85
CA ILE A 106 7.70 -1.52 -8.62
C ILE A 106 8.26 -2.33 -7.46
N THR A 107 7.51 -2.40 -6.37
CA THR A 107 7.97 -3.04 -5.12
C THR A 107 7.95 -4.56 -5.19
N SER A 108 7.03 -5.15 -5.97
CA SER A 108 6.99 -6.60 -6.20
C SER A 108 8.23 -7.13 -6.94
N LYS A 109 8.91 -6.29 -7.74
CA LYS A 109 10.20 -6.67 -8.37
C LYS A 109 11.26 -7.04 -7.35
N PHE A 110 11.19 -6.51 -6.12
CA PHE A 110 12.14 -6.87 -5.07
C PHE A 110 11.92 -8.28 -4.52
N GLU A 111 10.84 -8.97 -4.87
CA GLU A 111 10.68 -10.40 -4.58
C GLU A 111 11.61 -11.27 -5.44
N GLU A 112 12.07 -10.75 -6.59
CA GLU A 112 13.09 -11.40 -7.41
C GLU A 112 14.48 -11.27 -6.73
N SER A 113 15.28 -12.34 -6.79
CA SER A 113 16.58 -12.39 -6.09
C SER A 113 17.59 -11.38 -6.63
N ASP A 114 17.49 -11.05 -7.91
CA ASP A 114 18.53 -10.33 -8.64
C ASP A 114 18.26 -8.82 -8.74
N VAL A 115 17.05 -8.39 -8.36
CA VAL A 115 16.66 -6.98 -8.39
C VAL A 115 17.14 -6.27 -7.12
N LYS A 116 18.12 -5.38 -7.28
CA LYS A 116 18.66 -4.54 -6.20
C LYS A 116 17.98 -3.19 -6.11
N SER A 117 17.69 -2.58 -7.24
CA SER A 117 17.02 -1.28 -7.34
C SER A 117 16.16 -1.18 -8.60
N VAL A 118 15.20 -0.26 -8.57
CA VAL A 118 14.31 0.09 -9.68
C VAL A 118 14.32 1.61 -9.84
N LYS A 119 14.59 2.08 -11.06
CA LYS A 119 14.53 3.51 -11.39
C LYS A 119 13.09 4.02 -11.33
N THR A 120 12.91 5.26 -10.88
CA THR A 120 11.58 5.86 -10.67
C THR A 120 11.18 6.86 -11.75
N ALA A 121 12.07 7.25 -12.66
CA ALA A 121 11.82 8.29 -13.66
C ALA A 121 10.59 8.02 -14.52
N ASP A 122 10.44 6.79 -15.03
CA ASP A 122 9.30 6.41 -15.86
C ASP A 122 8.00 6.41 -15.04
N PHE A 123 8.06 5.95 -13.79
CA PHE A 123 6.91 5.95 -12.89
C PHE A 123 6.45 7.37 -12.54
N LYS A 124 7.38 8.28 -12.21
CA LYS A 124 7.10 9.69 -11.98
C LYS A 124 6.40 10.35 -13.16
N THR A 125 6.91 10.10 -14.36
CA THR A 125 6.36 10.63 -15.61
C THR A 125 4.96 10.08 -15.88
N TRP A 126 4.78 8.77 -15.66
CA TRP A 126 3.50 8.11 -15.84
C TRP A 126 2.42 8.63 -14.86
N VAL A 127 2.77 8.81 -13.59
CA VAL A 127 1.84 9.38 -12.58
C VAL A 127 1.43 10.80 -12.93
N ASP A 128 2.36 11.64 -13.39
CA ASP A 128 2.02 12.99 -13.86
C ASP A 128 1.06 12.94 -15.06
N GLY A 129 1.23 11.97 -15.96
CA GLY A 129 0.31 11.74 -17.08
C GLY A 129 -1.11 11.33 -16.64
N ILE A 130 -1.23 10.49 -15.60
CA ILE A 130 -2.53 10.09 -15.03
C ILE A 130 -3.25 11.29 -14.40
N ILE A 131 -2.52 12.09 -13.62
CA ILE A 131 -3.11 13.18 -12.85
C ILE A 131 -3.48 14.36 -13.77
N ASN A 132 -2.64 14.67 -14.76
CA ASN A 132 -2.79 15.82 -15.65
C ASN A 132 -3.38 15.46 -17.03
N ASP A 133 -4.15 14.37 -17.13
CA ASP A 133 -4.79 13.87 -18.36
C ASP A 133 -5.88 14.79 -18.98
N GLY A 134 -6.04 16.02 -18.49
CA GLY A 134 -7.07 16.96 -18.91
C GLY A 134 -8.42 16.77 -18.21
N ASN A 135 -8.64 15.66 -17.50
CA ASN A 135 -9.82 15.44 -16.66
C ASN A 135 -9.51 15.92 -15.24
N SER A 136 -9.69 17.23 -15.03
CA SER A 136 -9.26 17.95 -13.83
C SER A 136 -9.99 17.50 -12.56
N ILE A 137 -9.43 16.51 -11.88
CA ILE A 137 -9.70 16.26 -10.47
C ILE A 137 -8.42 16.60 -9.70
N GLN A 138 -8.51 17.66 -8.90
CA GLN A 138 -7.39 18.18 -8.11
C GLN A 138 -7.74 18.15 -6.62
N SER A 139 -8.05 16.96 -6.11
CA SER A 139 -8.22 16.77 -4.68
C SER A 139 -6.88 16.93 -3.95
N GLU A 140 -6.95 17.26 -2.67
CA GLU A 140 -5.77 17.31 -1.81
C GLU A 140 -5.07 15.94 -1.73
N LYS A 141 -5.84 14.84 -1.73
CA LYS A 141 -5.31 13.47 -1.70
C LYS A 141 -4.49 13.16 -2.95
N LEU A 142 -4.99 13.47 -4.15
CA LEU A 142 -4.22 13.29 -5.40
C LEU A 142 -2.97 14.17 -5.44
N LYS A 143 -3.05 15.42 -4.96
CA LYS A 143 -1.88 16.31 -4.88
C LYS A 143 -0.81 15.74 -3.94
N ASN A 144 -1.22 15.24 -2.77
CA ASN A 144 -0.29 14.65 -1.80
C ASN A 144 0.38 13.39 -2.37
N ILE A 145 -0.39 12.53 -3.05
CA ILE A 145 0.15 11.36 -3.75
C ILE A 145 1.12 11.78 -4.86
N GLN A 146 0.76 12.78 -5.69
CA GLN A 146 1.63 13.29 -6.75
C GLN A 146 2.94 13.84 -6.17
N SER A 147 2.86 14.73 -5.18
CA SER A 147 4.04 15.31 -4.53
C SER A 147 4.92 14.23 -3.91
N TYR A 148 4.34 13.22 -3.29
CA TYR A 148 5.07 12.08 -2.78
C TYR A 148 5.80 11.32 -3.91
N VAL A 149 5.09 10.94 -4.97
CA VAL A 149 5.69 10.23 -6.12
C VAL A 149 6.83 11.04 -6.74
N GLN A 150 6.65 12.35 -6.93
CA GLN A 150 7.70 13.22 -7.46
C GLN A 150 8.90 13.37 -6.53
N SER A 151 8.68 13.24 -5.21
CA SER A 151 9.75 13.25 -4.20
C SER A 151 10.52 11.93 -4.07
N LEU A 152 10.06 10.85 -4.73
CA LEU A 152 10.78 9.58 -4.71
C LEU A 152 12.23 9.76 -5.17
N PRO A 153 13.18 9.00 -4.62
CA PRO A 153 14.56 9.00 -5.12
C PRO A 153 14.63 8.54 -6.57
N ASP A 154 15.74 8.81 -7.27
CA ASP A 154 15.95 8.35 -8.65
C ASP A 154 15.84 6.83 -8.80
N GLU A 155 16.18 6.12 -7.74
CA GLU A 155 15.97 4.69 -7.61
C GLU A 155 15.45 4.32 -6.21
N ILE A 156 14.51 3.37 -6.17
CA ILE A 156 14.16 2.65 -4.95
C ILE A 156 14.99 1.38 -4.94
N SER A 157 15.64 1.09 -3.81
CA SER A 157 16.40 -0.14 -3.60
C SER A 157 15.63 -1.10 -2.70
N LYS A 158 15.94 -2.38 -2.80
CA LYS A 158 15.35 -3.41 -1.93
C LYS A 158 15.54 -3.06 -0.45
N SER A 159 16.71 -2.55 -0.08
CA SER A 159 17.07 -2.17 1.30
C SER A 159 16.41 -0.91 1.85
N ASN A 160 15.88 -0.02 1.00
CA ASN A 160 15.21 1.22 1.43
C ASN A 160 13.74 1.31 0.98
N SER A 161 13.21 0.21 0.42
CA SER A 161 11.84 0.13 -0.07
C SER A 161 10.80 0.28 1.06
N ALA A 162 11.13 -0.13 2.29
CA ALA A 162 10.26 -0.04 3.46
C ALA A 162 9.72 1.38 3.69
N ASP A 163 10.57 2.40 3.66
CA ASP A 163 10.19 3.80 3.88
C ASP A 163 9.22 4.29 2.78
N SER A 164 9.44 3.81 1.56
CA SER A 164 8.61 4.18 0.42
C SER A 164 7.23 3.50 0.51
N VAL A 165 7.20 2.20 0.85
CA VAL A 165 5.95 1.47 1.08
C VAL A 165 5.17 2.04 2.27
N GLN A 166 5.85 2.40 3.35
CA GLN A 166 5.25 3.02 4.53
C GLN A 166 4.59 4.36 4.22
N SER A 167 5.28 5.21 3.45
CA SER A 167 4.76 6.53 3.06
C SER A 167 3.50 6.37 2.21
N LEU A 168 3.52 5.44 1.24
CA LEU A 168 2.35 5.14 0.43
C LEU A 168 1.18 4.57 1.28
N TYR A 169 1.47 3.62 2.18
CA TYR A 169 0.48 3.07 3.11
C TYR A 169 -0.27 4.17 3.88
N THR A 170 0.50 5.11 4.43
CA THR A 170 -0.01 6.21 5.24
C THR A 170 -0.90 7.14 4.42
N LEU A 171 -0.50 7.48 3.19
CA LEU A 171 -1.26 8.32 2.27
C LEU A 171 -2.56 7.68 1.77
N ILE A 172 -2.56 6.37 1.55
CA ILE A 172 -3.78 5.67 1.13
C ILE A 172 -4.81 5.64 2.26
N LYS A 173 -4.34 5.46 3.50
CA LYS A 173 -5.19 5.30 4.68
C LYS A 173 -5.66 6.61 5.29
N SER A 174 -4.98 7.73 5.02
CA SER A 174 -5.38 9.08 5.45
C SER A 174 -6.64 9.58 4.77
#